data_AF-A0AAJ3KG37-F1
#
_entry.id   AF-A0AAJ3KG37-F1
#
_cell.length_a   1.000
_cell.length_b   1.000
_cell.length_c   1.000
_cell.angle_alpha   90.00
_cell.angle_beta   90.00
_cell.angle_gamma   90.00
#
_symmetry.space_group_name_H-M   'P 1'
#
loop_
_entity.id
_entity.type
_entity.pdbx_description
1 polymer ?
#
loop_
_entity_poly.entity_id
_entity_poly.type
_entity_poly.pdbx_seq_one_letter_code
_entity_poly.pdbx_strand_id
1 'polypeptide(L)' 'MGRKADRDAKLRAAAVVAVLLESFEGEALSPSAPRDGGDAWSRDHRRVLIGRRNLFRARTRRSTPR' A
#
# COMPACT_ATOMS: atom_id res chain seq x y z
N MET A 1 -25.47 42.64 16.47
CA MET A 1 -24.43 41.63 16.71
C MET A 1 -24.50 40.39 15.80
N GLY A 2 -25.69 39.89 15.41
CA GLY A 2 -25.82 38.61 14.67
C GLY A 2 -25.16 38.51 13.28
N ARG A 3 -25.14 39.58 12.47
CA ARG A 3 -24.57 39.55 11.11
C ARG A 3 -23.04 39.36 11.05
N LYS A 4 -22.30 39.87 12.03
CA LYS A 4 -20.85 39.65 12.12
C LYS A 4 -20.53 38.22 12.54
N ALA A 5 -21.25 37.69 13.53
CA ALA A 5 -21.09 36.31 13.98
C ALA A 5 -21.40 35.30 12.86
N ASP A 6 -22.45 35.54 12.07
CA ASP A 6 -22.79 34.72 10.89
C ASP A 6 -21.71 34.79 9.79
N ARG A 7 -21.17 35.99 9.53
CA ARG A 7 -20.06 36.17 8.59
C ARG A 7 -18.80 35.43 9.05
N ASP A 8 -18.44 35.53 10.32
CA ASP A 8 -17.27 34.84 10.88
C ASP A 8 -17.43 33.32 10.84
N ALA A 9 -18.64 32.81 11.11
CA ALA A 9 -18.94 31.38 10.99
C ALA A 9 -18.76 30.88 9.54
N LYS A 10 -19.24 31.65 8.55
CA LYS A 10 -19.06 31.35 7.12
C LYS A 10 -17.60 31.37 6.69
N LEU A 11 -16.83 32.35 7.17
CA LEU A 11 -15.40 32.45 6.87
C LEU A 11 -14.61 31.27 7.48
N ARG A 12 -14.95 30.85 8.70
CA ARG A 12 -14.35 29.66 9.31
C ARG A 12 -14.70 28.38 8.55
N ALA A 13 -15.96 28.20 8.16
CA ALA A 13 -16.38 27.06 7.36
C ALA A 13 -15.64 27.02 6.01
N ALA A 14 -15.52 28.16 5.33
CA ALA A 14 -14.78 28.28 4.08
C ALA A 14 -13.28 27.94 4.25
N ALA A 15 -12.64 28.40 5.34
CA ALA A 15 -11.25 28.09 5.62
C ALA A 15 -11.03 26.59 5.87
N VAL A 16 -11.93 25.93 6.62
CA VAL A 16 -11.86 24.48 6.84
C VAL A 16 -12.01 23.71 5.54
N VAL A 17 -12.98 24.08 4.70
CA VAL A 17 -13.20 23.42 3.40
C VAL A 17 -12.00 23.61 2.48
N ALA A 18 -11.39 24.80 2.45
CA ALA A 18 -10.20 25.07 1.64
C ALA A 18 -9.01 24.17 2.06
N VAL A 19 -8.78 24.00 3.36
CA VAL A 19 -7.73 23.10 3.87
C VAL A 19 -8.02 21.65 3.49
N LEU A 20 -9.28 21.20 3.60
CA LEU A 20 -9.65 19.83 3.24
C LEU A 20 -9.47 19.56 1.75
N LEU A 21 -9.82 20.51 0.89
CA LEU A 21 -9.63 20.40 -0.56
C LEU A 21 -8.15 20.35 -0.93
N GLU A 22 -7.33 21.24 -0.36
CA GLU A 22 -5.87 21.26 -0.59
C GLU A 22 -5.22 19.98 -0.06
N SER A 23 -5.63 19.52 1.13
CA SER A 23 -5.10 18.30 1.75
C SER A 23 -5.53 17.02 1.04
N PHE A 24 -6.62 17.06 0.25
CA PHE A 24 -7.04 15.93 -0.57
C PHE A 24 -6.11 15.74 -1.78
N GLU A 25 -5.49 16.81 -2.28
CA GLU A 25 -4.46 16.74 -3.32
C GLU A 25 -3.04 16.51 -2.76
N GLY A 26 -2.83 16.70 -1.45
CA GLY A 26 -1.58 16.45 -0.75
C GLY A 26 -1.32 14.95 -0.54
N GLU A 27 -0.40 14.40 -1.35
CA GLU A 27 0.18 13.05 -1.31
C GLU A 27 -0.58 12.03 -0.45
N ALA A 28 -1.58 11.40 -1.05
CA ALA A 28 -2.03 10.11 -0.57
C ALA A 28 -0.80 9.18 -0.47
N LEU A 29 -0.53 8.67 0.74
CA LEU A 29 0.49 7.66 0.99
C LEU A 29 0.21 6.47 0.07
N SER A 30 0.86 6.47 -1.08
CA SER A 30 0.74 5.41 -2.06
C SER A 30 1.61 4.27 -1.56
N PRO A 31 1.11 3.02 -1.56
CA PRO A 31 1.97 1.88 -1.29
C PRO A 31 3.17 1.94 -2.23
N SER A 32 4.38 1.86 -1.66
CA SER A 32 5.57 1.75 -2.48
C SER A 32 5.50 0.47 -3.32
N ALA A 33 6.12 0.50 -4.50
CA ALA A 33 6.23 -0.69 -5.32
C ALA A 33 6.87 -1.82 -4.49
N PRO A 34 6.35 -3.06 -4.59
CA PRO A 34 6.94 -4.18 -3.87
C PRO A 34 8.39 -4.36 -4.31
N ARG A 35 9.25 -4.76 -3.38
CA ARG A 35 10.62 -5.16 -3.73
C ARG A 35 10.56 -6.35 -4.68
N ASP A 36 11.43 -6.36 -5.68
CA ASP A 36 11.63 -7.53 -6.52
C ASP A 36 11.91 -8.77 -5.66
N GLY A 37 11.45 -9.93 -6.15
CA GLY A 37 11.46 -11.18 -5.39
C GLY A 37 12.84 -11.71 -5.00
N GLY A 38 13.93 -10.98 -5.26
CA GLY A 38 15.30 -11.43 -5.15
C GLY A 38 15.69 -12.39 -6.28
N ASP A 39 16.96 -12.75 -6.31
CA ASP A 39 17.48 -13.77 -7.22
C ASP A 39 16.85 -15.15 -6.95
N ALA A 40 17.06 -16.07 -7.88
CA ALA A 40 16.53 -17.43 -7.76
C ALA A 40 17.00 -18.13 -6.47
N TRP A 41 18.22 -17.84 -6.01
CA TRP A 41 18.80 -18.40 -4.79
C TRP A 41 18.10 -17.88 -3.52
N SER A 42 17.89 -16.57 -3.40
CA SER A 42 17.19 -15.95 -2.27
C SER A 42 15.75 -16.44 -2.17
N ARG A 43 15.07 -16.60 -3.30
CA ARG A 43 13.71 -17.16 -3.37
C ARG A 43 13.68 -18.62 -2.91
N ASP A 44 14.66 -19.40 -3.33
CA ASP A 44 14.77 -20.80 -2.97
C ASP A 44 15.07 -20.99 -1.48
N HIS A 45 16.03 -20.23 -0.96
CA HIS A 45 16.43 -20.23 0.43
C HIS A 45 15.27 -19.82 1.35
N ARG A 46 14.52 -18.76 0.97
CA ARG A 46 13.30 -18.36 1.70
C ARG A 46 12.27 -19.49 1.75
N ARG A 47 12.05 -20.24 0.66
CA ARG A 47 11.12 -21.39 0.65
C ARG A 47 11.55 -22.46 1.64
N VAL A 48 12.83 -22.80 1.68
CA VAL A 48 13.37 -23.78 2.63
C VAL A 48 13.18 -23.33 4.08
N LEU A 49 13.48 -22.06 4.39
CA LEU A 49 13.30 -21.50 5.74
C LEU A 49 11.85 -21.58 6.25
N ILE A 50 10.86 -21.37 5.36
CA ILE A 50 9.43 -21.48 5.73
C ILE A 50 8.89 -22.92 5.64
N GLY A 51 9.78 -23.92 5.60
CA GLY A 51 9.41 -25.35 5.57
C GLY A 51 8.90 -25.84 4.22
N ARG A 52 8.99 -25.04 3.15
CA ARG A 52 8.66 -25.48 1.79
C ARG A 52 9.87 -26.14 1.14
N ARG A 53 9.61 -27.04 0.19
CA ARG A 53 10.68 -27.64 -0.62
C ARG A 53 11.30 -26.59 -1.55
N ASN A 54 12.60 -26.74 -1.81
CA ASN A 54 13.31 -25.95 -2.81
C ASN A 54 12.65 -26.08 -4.21
N LEU A 55 12.79 -25.05 -5.04
CA LEU A 55 12.28 -24.91 -6.39
C LEU A 55 12.78 -26.05 -7.29
N PHE A 56 14.02 -26.51 -7.12
CA PHE A 56 14.54 -27.66 -7.85
C PHE A 56 13.71 -28.92 -7.62
N ARG A 57 13.49 -29.31 -6.35
CA ARG A 57 12.67 -30.47 -5.96
C ARG A 57 11.18 -30.27 -6.21
N ALA A 58 10.70 -29.03 -6.17
CA ALA A 58 9.31 -28.73 -6.49
C ALA A 58 9.03 -28.89 -8.00
N ARG A 59 9.97 -28.52 -8.87
CA ARG A 59 9.84 -28.62 -10.33
C ARG A 59 10.03 -30.04 -10.87
N THR A 60 10.80 -30.89 -10.19
CA THR A 60 11.06 -32.27 -10.62
C THR A 60 9.96 -33.26 -10.25
N ARG A 61 8.87 -32.81 -9.60
CA ARG A 61 7.68 -33.63 -9.40
C ARG A 61 6.94 -33.74 -10.73
N ARG A 62 7.37 -34.72 -11.55
CA ARG A 62 6.59 -35.24 -12.67
C ARG A 62 5.17 -35.55 -12.17
N SER A 63 4.17 -35.18 -12.97
CA SER A 63 2.79 -35.63 -12.82
C SER A 63 2.81 -37.14 -12.56
N THR A 64 2.19 -37.57 -11.47
CA THR A 64 1.97 -39.00 -11.23
C THR A 64 1.17 -39.54 -12.43
N PRO A 65 1.65 -40.59 -13.14
CA PRO A 65 0.80 -41.28 -14.09
C PRO A 65 -0.34 -41.90 -13.27
N ARG A 66 -1.59 -41.59 -13.65
CA ARG A 66 -2.76 -42.27 -13.11
C ARG A 66 -2.84 -43.68 -13.66
#